data_AF-A0A955YMW0-F1
#
_entry.id   AF-A0A955YMW0-F1
#
_cell.length_a   1.000
_cell.length_b   1.000
_cell.length_c   1.000
_cell.angle_alpha   90.00
_cell.angle_beta   90.00
_cell.angle_gamma   90.00
#
_symmetry.space_group_name_H-M   'P 1'
#
loop_
_entity.id
_entity.type
_entity.pdbx_description
1 polymer ?
#
loop_
_entity_poly.entity_id
_entity_poly.type
_entity_poly.pdbx_seq_one_letter_code
_entity_poly.pdbx_strand_id
1 'polypeptide(L)'
;MDDALSRAKQTGKNVAKNSWTVFKAELRFVLASFFRPFGKTLLVVGGLLFAFLMVACVDGMRSEGTDPLMWVVLPFFALFYALTVAFPIATVGGALRAAWTLSGPWVLVPVFCIPLALVISFWLMSGPLEHAGVGVAEACMQVGSERHWLLEGMGHVGHAGPVALVILLPVLLIDLGAILFSGPVLAALAWLLFMFVIAALLGLIPSGIASFLAVTLGYVRRFRRRHGDKLARLHEPSASDPPTSP
;
A
#
# COMPACT_ATOMS: atom_id res chain seq x y z
N MET A 1 2.98 2.54 57.68
CA MET A 1 2.90 3.26 56.39
C MET A 1 3.87 2.67 55.37
N ASP A 2 5.11 2.34 55.78
CA ASP A 2 6.13 1.73 54.92
C ASP A 2 5.73 0.37 54.31
N ASP A 3 4.95 -0.44 55.04
CA ASP A 3 4.45 -1.74 54.57
C ASP A 3 3.39 -1.66 53.47
N ALA A 4 2.65 -0.55 53.38
CA ALA A 4 1.67 -0.33 52.31
C ALA A 4 2.38 0.12 51.04
N LEU A 5 3.41 0.98 51.19
CA LEU A 5 4.21 1.48 50.09
C LEU A 5 5.09 0.38 49.48
N SER A 6 5.68 -0.48 50.30
CA SER A 6 6.48 -1.63 49.85
C SER A 6 5.62 -2.64 49.08
N ARG A 7 4.42 -2.97 49.60
CA ARG A 7 3.42 -3.81 48.91
C ARG A 7 2.98 -3.22 47.58
N ALA A 8 2.61 -1.94 47.54
CA ALA A 8 2.23 -1.26 46.30
C ALA A 8 3.34 -1.31 45.23
N LYS A 9 4.60 -1.11 45.63
CA LYS A 9 5.77 -1.20 44.74
C LYS A 9 6.00 -2.62 44.23
N GLN A 10 5.78 -3.64 45.07
CA GLN A 10 5.92 -5.05 44.71
C GLN A 10 4.79 -5.50 43.76
N THR A 11 3.55 -5.08 44.02
CA THR A 11 2.40 -5.30 43.13
C THR A 11 2.64 -4.65 41.77
N GLY A 12 3.09 -3.39 41.73
CA GLY A 12 3.44 -2.70 40.49
C GLY A 12 4.55 -3.41 39.70
N LYS A 13 5.59 -3.90 40.38
CA LYS A 13 6.68 -4.67 39.74
C LYS A 13 6.19 -6.01 39.18
N ASN A 14 5.28 -6.69 39.89
CA ASN A 14 4.70 -7.94 39.44
C ASN A 14 3.75 -7.74 38.24
N VAL A 15 2.94 -6.68 38.26
CA VAL A 15 2.09 -6.29 37.11
C VAL A 15 2.94 -5.95 35.90
N ALA A 16 4.01 -5.15 36.06
CA ALA A 16 4.91 -4.80 34.96
C ALA A 16 5.60 -6.03 34.36
N LYS A 17 6.08 -6.95 35.20
CA LYS A 17 6.70 -8.21 34.77
C LYS A 17 5.71 -9.10 34.02
N ASN A 18 4.48 -9.24 34.52
CA ASN A 18 3.43 -10.02 33.88
C ASN A 18 3.02 -9.40 32.53
N SER A 19 2.82 -8.08 32.47
CA SER A 19 2.53 -7.35 31.23
C SER A 19 3.65 -7.51 30.19
N TRP A 20 4.92 -7.46 30.61
CA TRP A 20 6.05 -7.68 29.71
C TRP A 20 6.09 -9.10 29.14
N THR A 21 5.78 -10.12 29.94
CA THR A 21 5.69 -11.50 29.44
C THR A 21 4.56 -11.68 28.42
N VAL A 22 3.41 -11.06 28.64
CA VAL A 22 2.29 -11.05 27.70
C VAL A 22 2.67 -10.34 26.40
N PHE A 23 3.29 -9.15 26.51
CA PHE A 23 3.76 -8.39 25.35
C PHE A 23 4.77 -9.18 24.50
N LYS A 24 5.79 -9.77 25.14
CA LYS A 24 6.81 -10.56 24.43
C LYS A 24 6.19 -11.79 23.75
N ALA A 25 5.23 -12.45 24.39
CA ALA A 25 4.51 -13.57 23.80
C ALA A 25 3.68 -13.15 22.59
N GLU A 26 2.97 -12.01 22.67
CA GLU A 26 2.17 -11.48 21.56
C GLU A 26 3.07 -11.03 20.41
N LEU A 27 4.18 -10.34 20.67
CA LEU A 27 5.14 -9.93 19.64
C LEU A 27 5.72 -11.13 18.89
N ARG A 28 6.12 -12.19 19.62
CA ARG A 28 6.61 -13.43 19.00
C ARG A 28 5.52 -14.11 18.16
N PHE A 29 4.27 -14.07 18.62
CA PHE A 29 3.13 -14.60 17.87
C PHE A 29 2.89 -13.82 16.57
N VAL A 30 2.90 -12.47 16.63
CA VAL A 30 2.74 -11.59 15.46
C VAL A 30 3.88 -11.77 14.46
N LEU A 31 5.14 -11.82 14.93
CA LEU A 31 6.28 -12.08 14.05
C LEU A 31 6.16 -13.46 13.38
N ALA A 32 5.82 -14.50 14.15
CA ALA A 32 5.68 -15.84 13.59
C ALA A 32 4.51 -15.94 12.60
N SER A 33 3.42 -15.21 12.83
CA SER A 33 2.27 -15.16 11.92
C SER A 33 2.54 -14.36 10.65
N PHE A 34 3.53 -13.44 10.64
CA PHE A 34 3.99 -12.74 9.45
C PHE A 34 5.07 -13.51 8.68
N PHE A 35 6.17 -13.91 9.33
CA PHE A 35 7.35 -14.45 8.64
C PHE A 35 7.12 -15.82 8.00
N ARG A 36 6.29 -16.69 8.62
CA ARG A 36 5.96 -18.00 8.04
C ARG A 36 5.23 -17.88 6.69
N PRO A 37 4.10 -17.14 6.58
CA PRO A 37 3.45 -16.95 5.29
C PRO A 37 4.28 -16.08 4.34
N PHE A 38 4.97 -15.06 4.83
CA PHE A 38 5.88 -14.24 4.01
C PHE A 38 6.90 -15.13 3.27
N GLY A 39 7.63 -15.98 4.00
CA GLY A 39 8.62 -16.88 3.40
C GLY A 39 8.01 -17.87 2.42
N LYS A 40 6.82 -18.39 2.71
CA LYS A 40 6.10 -19.29 1.79
C LYS A 40 5.69 -18.58 0.50
N THR A 41 5.08 -17.40 0.59
CA THR A 41 4.65 -16.64 -0.58
C THR A 41 5.85 -16.17 -1.39
N LEU A 42 6.93 -15.72 -0.73
CA LEU A 42 8.16 -15.31 -1.40
C LEU A 42 8.79 -16.46 -2.17
N LEU A 43 8.85 -17.66 -1.56
CA LEU A 43 9.41 -18.84 -2.21
C LEU A 43 8.55 -19.30 -3.39
N VAL A 44 7.22 -19.33 -3.24
CA VAL A 44 6.31 -19.77 -4.32
C VAL A 44 6.30 -18.76 -5.47
N VAL A 45 6.05 -17.48 -5.20
CA VAL A 45 5.96 -16.45 -6.24
C VAL A 45 7.33 -16.18 -6.86
N GLY A 46 8.37 -16.03 -6.03
CA GLY A 46 9.74 -15.84 -6.49
C GLY A 46 10.26 -17.04 -7.26
N GLY A 47 9.97 -18.26 -6.80
CA GLY A 47 10.35 -19.49 -7.49
C GLY A 47 9.66 -19.65 -8.85
N LEU A 48 8.35 -19.35 -8.93
CA LEU A 48 7.61 -19.38 -10.20
C LEU A 48 8.11 -18.31 -11.19
N LEU A 49 8.32 -17.08 -10.72
CA LEU A 49 8.88 -16.00 -11.56
C LEU A 49 10.29 -16.35 -12.02
N PHE A 50 11.13 -16.87 -11.13
CA PHE A 50 12.47 -17.31 -11.48
C PHE A 50 12.46 -18.42 -12.53
N ALA A 51 11.64 -19.46 -12.33
CA ALA A 51 11.50 -20.55 -13.30
C ALA A 51 11.02 -20.04 -14.67
N PHE A 52 10.03 -19.14 -14.68
CA PHE A 52 9.53 -18.51 -15.89
C PHE A 52 10.63 -17.71 -16.62
N LEU A 53 11.36 -16.86 -15.89
CA LEU A 53 12.46 -16.07 -16.45
C LEU A 53 13.57 -16.97 -16.99
N MET A 54 13.91 -18.04 -16.29
CA MET A 54 14.90 -19.00 -16.76
C MET A 54 14.49 -19.67 -18.08
N VAL A 55 13.22 -20.08 -18.21
CA VAL A 55 12.71 -20.64 -19.48
C VAL A 55 12.78 -19.60 -20.61
N ALA A 56 12.26 -18.40 -20.37
CA ALA A 56 12.26 -17.32 -21.37
C ALA A 56 13.69 -16.93 -21.81
N CYS A 57 14.62 -16.89 -20.86
CA CYS A 57 16.02 -16.61 -21.10
C CYS A 57 16.72 -17.73 -21.90
N VAL A 58 16.47 -18.99 -21.58
CA VAL A 58 17.03 -20.14 -22.32
C VAL A 58 16.53 -20.16 -23.76
N ASP A 59 15.26 -19.88 -23.98
CA ASP A 59 14.69 -19.82 -25.33
C ASP A 59 15.27 -18.66 -26.13
N GLY A 60 15.46 -17.48 -25.51
CA GLY A 60 16.10 -16.33 -26.15
C GLY A 60 17.60 -16.50 -26.43
N MET A 61 18.33 -17.21 -25.56
CA MET A 61 19.77 -17.45 -25.75
C MET A 61 20.08 -18.54 -26.80
N ARG A 62 19.11 -19.41 -27.11
CA ARG A 62 19.29 -20.46 -28.13
C ARG A 62 19.36 -19.90 -29.56
N SER A 63 18.83 -18.71 -29.80
CA SER A 63 18.83 -18.08 -31.13
C SER A 63 20.08 -17.24 -31.42
N GLU A 64 20.86 -16.88 -30.40
CA GLU A 64 22.00 -15.97 -30.55
C GLU A 64 23.28 -16.63 -30.05
N GLY A 65 24.42 -16.39 -30.72
CA GLY A 65 25.74 -16.88 -30.33
C GLY A 65 26.21 -16.25 -29.03
N THR A 66 25.57 -16.64 -27.92
CA THR A 66 25.62 -15.96 -26.63
C THR A 66 26.89 -16.32 -25.88
N ASP A 67 27.56 -15.31 -25.31
CA ASP A 67 28.77 -15.49 -24.51
C ASP A 67 28.56 -16.48 -23.34
N PRO A 68 29.51 -17.40 -23.07
CA PRO A 68 29.41 -18.37 -21.97
C PRO A 68 29.19 -17.73 -20.59
N LEU A 69 29.70 -16.50 -20.38
CA LEU A 69 29.54 -15.75 -19.13
C LEU A 69 28.06 -15.44 -18.83
N MET A 70 27.23 -15.24 -19.86
CA MET A 70 25.81 -14.94 -19.69
C MET A 70 25.04 -16.08 -19.01
N TRP A 71 25.45 -17.33 -19.23
CA TRP A 71 24.87 -18.49 -18.56
C TRP A 71 25.10 -18.52 -17.05
N VAL A 72 26.14 -17.82 -16.57
CA VAL A 72 26.42 -17.68 -15.14
C VAL A 72 25.73 -16.46 -14.55
N VAL A 73 25.78 -15.33 -15.26
CA VAL A 73 25.30 -14.03 -14.76
C VAL A 73 23.77 -13.94 -14.77
N LEU A 74 23.13 -14.43 -15.83
CA LEU A 74 21.69 -14.28 -16.06
C LEU A 74 20.81 -14.95 -14.97
N PRO A 75 21.15 -16.15 -14.44
CA PRO A 75 20.44 -16.71 -13.30
C PRO A 75 20.48 -15.83 -12.05
N PHE A 76 21.60 -15.16 -11.75
CA PHE A 76 21.66 -14.27 -10.59
C PHE A 76 20.76 -13.03 -10.76
N PHE A 77 20.75 -12.43 -11.95
CA PHE A 77 19.84 -11.33 -12.27
C PHE A 77 18.38 -11.75 -12.25
N ALA A 78 18.05 -12.91 -12.84
CA ALA A 78 16.70 -13.47 -12.83
C ALA A 78 16.23 -13.74 -11.40
N LEU A 79 17.09 -14.29 -10.54
CA LEU A 79 16.78 -14.53 -9.12
C LEU A 79 16.58 -13.22 -8.37
N PHE A 80 17.48 -12.24 -8.55
CA PHE A 80 17.38 -10.93 -7.91
C PHE A 80 16.09 -10.21 -8.32
N TYR A 81 15.78 -10.18 -9.61
CA TYR A 81 14.55 -9.61 -10.13
C TYR A 81 13.31 -10.33 -9.59
N ALA A 82 13.29 -11.67 -9.64
CA ALA A 82 12.18 -12.47 -9.15
C ALA A 82 11.93 -12.23 -7.64
N LEU A 83 12.99 -12.14 -6.83
CA LEU A 83 12.87 -11.82 -5.41
C LEU A 83 12.38 -10.39 -5.19
N THR A 84 12.89 -9.42 -5.95
CA THR A 84 12.50 -8.00 -5.83
C THR A 84 11.02 -7.82 -6.16
N VAL A 85 10.51 -8.50 -7.18
CA VAL A 85 9.10 -8.45 -7.60
C VAL A 85 8.21 -9.26 -6.66
N ALA A 86 8.67 -10.42 -6.20
CA ALA A 86 7.92 -11.25 -5.27
C ALA A 86 7.86 -10.65 -3.85
N PHE A 87 8.82 -9.82 -3.45
CA PHE A 87 8.89 -9.21 -2.12
C PHE A 87 7.64 -8.39 -1.73
N PRO A 88 7.13 -7.43 -2.51
CA PRO A 88 5.91 -6.71 -2.16
C PRO A 88 4.69 -7.63 -2.07
N ILE A 89 4.57 -8.62 -2.97
CA ILE A 89 3.48 -9.60 -2.97
C ILE A 89 3.54 -10.47 -1.71
N ALA A 90 4.73 -10.95 -1.36
CA ALA A 90 4.98 -11.73 -0.15
C ALA A 90 4.70 -10.90 1.12
N THR A 91 5.03 -9.61 1.10
CA THR A 91 4.74 -8.68 2.20
C THR A 91 3.23 -8.53 2.40
N VAL A 92 2.46 -8.33 1.31
CA VAL A 92 0.99 -8.26 1.36
C VAL A 92 0.40 -9.58 1.88
N GLY A 93 0.84 -10.72 1.34
CA GLY A 93 0.38 -12.03 1.79
C GLY A 93 0.71 -12.31 3.26
N GLY A 94 1.91 -11.95 3.70
CA GLY A 94 2.35 -12.05 5.09
C GLY A 94 1.53 -11.15 6.03
N ALA A 95 1.32 -9.90 5.64
CA ALA A 95 0.52 -8.93 6.40
C ALA A 95 -0.94 -9.34 6.49
N LEU A 96 -1.55 -9.80 5.38
CA LEU A 96 -2.94 -10.26 5.35
C LEU A 96 -3.11 -11.49 6.24
N ARG A 97 -2.17 -12.45 6.18
CA ARG A 97 -2.23 -13.64 7.04
C ARG A 97 -2.03 -13.28 8.51
N ALA A 98 -1.09 -12.40 8.83
CA ALA A 98 -0.88 -11.90 10.19
C ALA A 98 -2.14 -11.21 10.71
N ALA A 99 -2.70 -10.27 9.95
CA ALA A 99 -3.97 -9.62 10.26
C ALA A 99 -5.09 -10.65 10.47
N TRP A 100 -5.21 -11.65 9.59
CA TRP A 100 -6.24 -12.69 9.68
C TRP A 100 -6.07 -13.52 10.95
N THR A 101 -4.85 -13.81 11.40
CA THR A 101 -4.65 -14.51 12.68
C THR A 101 -5.04 -13.66 13.88
N LEU A 102 -4.89 -12.34 13.80
CA LEU A 102 -5.13 -11.42 14.90
C LEU A 102 -6.60 -11.02 15.02
N SER A 103 -7.22 -10.54 13.94
CA SER A 103 -8.60 -10.05 13.93
C SER A 103 -9.59 -10.97 13.23
N GLY A 104 -9.12 -11.98 12.48
CA GLY A 104 -9.99 -12.98 11.86
C GLY A 104 -10.69 -12.45 10.60
N PRO A 105 -11.96 -12.83 10.36
CA PRO A 105 -12.70 -12.41 9.16
C PRO A 105 -12.92 -10.90 9.09
N TRP A 106 -12.75 -10.17 10.20
CA TRP A 106 -12.84 -8.71 10.24
C TRP A 106 -11.79 -8.01 9.38
N VAL A 107 -10.71 -8.69 8.98
CA VAL A 107 -9.73 -8.18 7.99
C VAL A 107 -10.35 -8.00 6.61
N LEU A 108 -11.41 -8.73 6.29
CA LEU A 108 -12.09 -8.58 4.99
C LEU A 108 -12.80 -7.23 4.87
N VAL A 109 -13.16 -6.60 5.99
CA VAL A 109 -13.83 -5.29 5.99
C VAL A 109 -12.96 -4.24 5.28
N PRO A 110 -11.71 -3.94 5.69
CA PRO A 110 -10.88 -3.00 4.92
C PRO A 110 -10.60 -3.47 3.50
N VAL A 111 -10.43 -4.78 3.28
CA VAL A 111 -10.10 -5.33 1.95
C VAL A 111 -11.22 -5.09 0.93
N PHE A 112 -12.49 -5.12 1.35
CA PHE A 112 -13.62 -4.91 0.45
C PHE A 112 -14.26 -3.53 0.59
N CYS A 113 -14.43 -3.03 1.81
CA CYS A 113 -15.10 -1.75 2.04
C CYS A 113 -14.29 -0.56 1.55
N ILE A 114 -12.95 -0.57 1.65
CA ILE A 114 -12.14 0.56 1.18
C ILE A 114 -12.21 0.69 -0.35
N PRO A 115 -11.93 -0.37 -1.15
CA PRO A 115 -12.06 -0.28 -2.60
C PRO A 115 -13.48 0.06 -3.03
N LEU A 116 -14.50 -0.55 -2.42
CA LEU A 116 -15.90 -0.28 -2.75
C LEU A 116 -16.28 1.17 -2.44
N ALA A 117 -15.87 1.71 -1.29
CA ALA A 117 -16.14 3.09 -0.92
C ALA A 117 -15.41 4.08 -1.85
N LEU A 118 -14.19 3.76 -2.29
CA LEU A 118 -13.50 4.54 -3.31
C LEU A 118 -14.27 4.54 -4.63
N VAL A 119 -14.71 3.38 -5.12
CA VAL A 119 -15.51 3.28 -6.35
C VAL A 119 -16.79 4.11 -6.24
N ILE A 120 -17.54 3.97 -5.14
CA ILE A 120 -18.76 4.75 -4.89
C ILE A 120 -18.44 6.25 -4.84
N SER A 121 -17.35 6.64 -4.17
CA SER A 121 -16.96 8.03 -4.05
C SER A 121 -16.58 8.67 -5.39
N PHE A 122 -15.77 7.97 -6.20
CA PHE A 122 -15.42 8.41 -7.55
C PHE A 122 -16.64 8.44 -8.47
N TRP A 123 -17.58 7.52 -8.30
CA TRP A 123 -18.84 7.52 -9.03
C TRP A 123 -19.72 8.73 -8.65
N LEU A 124 -19.85 9.05 -7.36
CA LEU A 124 -20.60 10.23 -6.90
C LEU A 124 -19.95 11.55 -7.34
N MET A 125 -18.61 11.58 -7.42
CA MET A 125 -17.82 12.74 -7.84
C MET A 125 -17.55 12.77 -9.36
N SER A 126 -18.16 11.88 -10.15
CA SER A 126 -17.86 11.77 -11.58
C SER A 126 -18.15 13.08 -12.33
N GLY A 127 -19.28 13.72 -12.04
CA GLY A 127 -19.66 15.01 -12.65
C GLY A 127 -18.64 16.11 -12.37
N PRO A 128 -18.35 16.45 -11.10
CA PRO A 128 -17.32 17.45 -10.76
C PRO A 128 -15.93 17.13 -11.34
N LEU A 129 -15.52 15.86 -11.34
CA LEU A 129 -14.25 15.42 -11.92
C LEU A 129 -14.22 15.59 -13.44
N GLU A 130 -15.32 15.27 -14.12
CA GLU A 130 -15.48 15.49 -15.55
C GLU A 130 -15.40 16.97 -15.89
N HIS A 131 -16.11 17.84 -15.16
CA HIS A 131 -16.04 19.29 -15.37
C HIS A 131 -14.63 19.83 -15.13
N ALA A 132 -13.93 19.36 -14.11
CA ALA A 132 -12.54 19.73 -13.87
C ALA A 132 -11.60 19.25 -14.99
N GLY A 133 -11.84 18.03 -15.52
CA GLY A 133 -11.09 17.48 -16.64
C GLY A 133 -11.32 18.25 -17.94
N VAL A 134 -12.56 18.63 -18.23
CA VAL A 134 -12.92 19.51 -19.35
C VAL A 134 -12.24 20.87 -19.19
N GLY A 135 -12.22 21.44 -17.98
CA GLY A 135 -11.52 22.70 -17.71
C GLY A 135 -10.01 22.65 -17.98
N VAL A 136 -9.35 21.50 -17.75
CA VAL A 136 -7.95 21.30 -18.15
C VAL A 136 -7.82 21.27 -19.68
N ALA A 137 -8.73 20.57 -20.37
CA ALA A 137 -8.72 20.51 -21.83
C ALA A 137 -8.93 21.90 -22.46
N GLU A 138 -9.88 22.67 -21.94
CA GLU A 138 -10.15 24.05 -22.37
C GLU A 138 -8.95 24.97 -22.13
N ALA A 139 -8.30 24.90 -20.97
CA ALA A 139 -7.09 25.67 -20.68
C ALA A 139 -5.94 25.32 -21.64
N CYS A 140 -5.77 24.03 -21.94
CA CYS A 140 -4.78 23.57 -22.93
C CYS A 140 -5.10 24.08 -24.33
N MET A 141 -6.37 24.07 -24.74
CA MET A 141 -6.80 24.58 -26.05
C MET A 141 -6.60 26.09 -26.16
N GLN A 142 -6.89 26.84 -25.10
CA GLN A 142 -6.68 28.28 -25.06
C GLN A 142 -5.21 28.64 -25.25
N VAL A 143 -4.31 28.05 -24.45
CA VAL A 143 -2.86 28.31 -24.53
C VAL A 143 -2.25 27.72 -25.80
N GLY A 144 -2.78 26.60 -26.30
CA GLY A 144 -2.36 25.99 -27.56
C GLY A 144 -2.77 26.80 -28.79
N SER A 145 -3.91 27.51 -28.74
CA SER A 145 -4.39 28.34 -29.85
C SER A 145 -3.49 29.54 -30.17
N GLU A 146 -2.72 30.01 -29.19
CA GLU A 146 -1.73 31.07 -29.35
C GLU A 146 -0.45 30.60 -30.07
N ARG A 147 -0.29 29.28 -30.25
CA ARG A 147 0.86 28.66 -30.93
C ARG A 147 0.45 28.18 -32.32
N HIS A 148 0.32 29.13 -33.25
CA HIS A 148 -0.16 28.94 -34.63
C HIS A 148 0.50 27.77 -35.40
N TRP A 149 1.78 27.47 -35.14
CA TRP A 149 2.49 26.37 -35.82
C TRP A 149 2.03 24.96 -35.40
N LEU A 150 1.45 24.79 -34.21
CA LEU A 150 0.88 23.51 -33.75
C LEU A 150 -0.45 23.19 -34.45
N LEU A 151 -1.21 24.22 -34.84
CA LEU A 151 -2.51 24.07 -35.52
C LEU A 151 -2.38 24.07 -37.05
N GLU A 152 -1.49 24.89 -37.62
CA GLU A 152 -1.28 24.98 -39.07
C GLU A 152 -0.24 23.99 -39.62
N GLY A 153 0.69 23.52 -38.77
CA GLY A 153 1.83 22.68 -39.20
C GLY A 153 1.57 21.16 -39.22
N MET A 154 0.56 20.67 -38.48
CA MET A 154 0.33 19.21 -38.35
C MET A 154 0.01 18.50 -39.68
N GLY A 155 -0.65 19.19 -40.62
CA GLY A 155 -0.97 18.63 -41.94
C GLY A 155 0.23 18.52 -42.88
N HIS A 156 1.17 19.46 -42.84
CA HIS A 156 2.34 19.48 -43.74
C HIS A 156 3.56 18.74 -43.16
N VAL A 157 3.73 18.73 -41.84
CA VAL A 157 4.84 18.02 -41.18
C VAL A 157 4.65 16.50 -41.22
N GLY A 158 3.40 16.01 -41.23
CA GLY A 158 3.11 14.58 -41.40
C GLY A 158 3.53 14.00 -42.76
N HIS A 159 3.66 14.84 -43.80
CA HIS A 159 4.16 14.45 -45.12
C HIS A 159 5.69 14.49 -45.26
N ALA A 160 6.41 15.10 -44.31
CA ALA A 160 7.86 15.25 -44.35
C ALA A 160 8.65 14.04 -43.77
N GLY A 161 7.95 12.98 -43.36
CA GLY A 161 8.53 11.71 -42.93
C GLY A 161 9.20 11.72 -41.55
N PRO A 162 9.77 10.59 -41.10
CA PRO A 162 10.29 10.39 -39.74
C PRO A 162 11.40 11.37 -39.33
N VAL A 163 12.15 11.91 -40.29
CA VAL A 163 13.27 12.84 -40.06
C VAL A 163 12.76 14.21 -39.58
N ALA A 164 11.66 14.71 -40.17
CA ALA A 164 11.02 15.93 -39.68
C ALA A 164 10.47 15.73 -38.26
N LEU A 165 9.98 14.53 -37.94
CA LEU A 165 9.52 14.20 -36.60
C LEU A 165 10.66 14.27 -35.58
N VAL A 166 11.85 13.72 -35.87
CA VAL A 166 13.01 13.77 -34.96
C VAL A 166 13.52 15.21 -34.73
N ILE A 167 13.41 16.09 -35.73
CA ILE A 167 13.83 17.49 -35.63
C ILE A 167 12.77 18.37 -34.94
N LEU A 168 11.49 18.11 -35.18
CA LEU A 168 10.39 18.81 -34.51
C LEU A 168 10.09 18.28 -33.10
N LEU A 169 10.43 17.03 -32.77
CA LEU A 169 10.13 16.41 -31.48
C LEU A 169 10.65 17.23 -30.28
N PRO A 170 11.90 17.76 -30.29
CA PRO A 170 12.40 18.59 -29.19
C PRO A 170 11.62 19.89 -29.05
N VAL A 171 11.24 20.52 -30.17
CA VAL A 171 10.45 21.76 -30.18
C VAL A 171 9.02 21.48 -29.70
N LEU A 172 8.44 20.36 -30.11
CA LEU A 172 7.13 19.90 -29.66
C LEU A 172 7.13 19.56 -28.17
N LEU A 173 8.21 18.96 -27.66
CA LEU A 173 8.42 18.71 -26.24
C LEU A 173 8.55 20.01 -25.43
N ILE A 174 9.29 21.00 -25.95
CA ILE A 174 9.43 22.31 -25.32
C ILE A 174 8.08 23.05 -25.29
N ASP A 175 7.31 22.99 -26.36
CA ASP A 175 6.02 23.66 -26.45
C ASP A 175 4.93 22.94 -25.66
N LEU A 176 4.90 21.60 -25.63
CA LEU A 176 4.05 20.85 -24.70
C LEU A 176 4.43 21.17 -23.25
N GLY A 177 5.73 21.22 -22.96
CA GLY A 177 6.23 21.62 -21.65
C GLY A 177 5.76 23.03 -21.29
N ALA A 178 5.90 24.00 -22.19
CA ALA A 178 5.50 25.37 -21.95
C ALA A 178 3.98 25.55 -21.81
N ILE A 179 3.17 24.76 -22.54
CA ILE A 179 1.72 24.69 -22.35
C ILE A 179 1.40 24.10 -20.97
N LEU A 180 2.05 22.98 -20.60
CA LEU A 180 1.84 22.29 -19.34
C LEU A 180 2.22 23.15 -18.12
N PHE A 181 3.27 23.98 -18.24
CA PHE A 181 3.72 24.91 -17.21
C PHE A 181 3.08 26.30 -17.30
N SER A 182 2.08 26.49 -18.16
CA SER A 182 1.34 27.75 -18.21
C SER A 182 0.47 27.91 -16.95
N GLY A 183 0.36 29.14 -16.45
CA GLY A 183 -0.43 29.46 -15.25
C GLY A 183 -1.88 28.93 -15.30
N PRO A 184 -2.63 29.12 -16.42
CA PRO A 184 -4.00 28.60 -16.55
C PRO A 184 -4.09 27.07 -16.50
N VAL A 185 -3.19 26.35 -17.19
CA VAL A 185 -3.18 24.87 -17.20
C VAL A 185 -2.78 24.33 -15.83
N LEU A 186 -1.79 24.94 -15.18
CA LEU A 186 -1.39 24.56 -13.82
C LEU A 186 -2.52 24.79 -12.81
N ALA A 187 -3.26 25.90 -12.92
CA ALA A 187 -4.42 26.16 -12.07
C ALA A 187 -5.55 25.13 -12.30
N ALA A 188 -5.82 24.78 -13.55
CA ALA A 188 -6.81 23.75 -13.91
C ALA A 188 -6.38 22.35 -13.41
N LEU A 189 -5.09 21.99 -13.55
CA LEU A 189 -4.54 20.74 -13.03
C LEU A 189 -4.57 20.70 -11.49
N ALA A 190 -4.28 21.82 -10.82
CA ALA A 190 -4.39 21.92 -9.37
C ALA A 190 -5.84 21.74 -8.91
N TRP A 191 -6.81 22.31 -9.66
CA TRP A 191 -8.23 22.12 -9.38
C TRP A 191 -8.70 20.68 -9.60
N LEU A 192 -8.26 20.04 -10.69
CA LEU A 192 -8.52 18.62 -10.94
C LEU A 192 -7.95 17.74 -9.83
N LEU A 193 -6.70 18.00 -9.42
CA LEU A 193 -6.06 17.29 -8.31
C LEU A 193 -6.81 17.50 -7.00
N PHE A 194 -7.25 18.73 -6.72
CA PHE A 194 -8.06 19.04 -5.55
C PHE A 194 -9.38 18.25 -5.53
N MET A 195 -10.10 18.21 -6.66
CA MET A 195 -11.33 17.41 -6.79
C MET A 195 -11.07 15.91 -6.63
N PHE A 196 -9.96 15.42 -7.19
CA PHE A 196 -9.53 14.03 -7.01
C PHE A 196 -9.24 13.71 -5.54
N VAL A 197 -8.56 14.60 -4.83
CA VAL A 197 -8.29 14.44 -3.38
C VAL A 197 -9.59 14.44 -2.59
N ILE A 198 -10.54 15.32 -2.88
CA ILE A 198 -11.86 15.31 -2.23
C ILE A 198 -12.57 13.98 -2.47
N ALA A 199 -12.62 13.50 -3.71
CA ALA A 199 -13.22 12.22 -4.05
C ALA A 199 -12.53 11.06 -3.31
N ALA A 200 -11.20 11.05 -3.25
CA ALA A 200 -10.47 10.04 -2.51
C ALA A 200 -10.77 10.10 -0.99
N LEU A 201 -10.76 11.29 -0.39
CA LEU A 201 -11.03 11.49 1.04
C LEU A 201 -12.46 11.10 1.42
N LEU A 202 -13.44 11.43 0.57
CA LEU A 202 -14.84 11.08 0.79
C LEU A 202 -15.05 9.55 0.84
N GLY A 203 -14.27 8.78 0.08
CA GLY A 203 -14.25 7.32 0.16
C GLY A 203 -13.43 6.79 1.34
N LEU A 204 -12.21 7.32 1.54
CA LEU A 204 -11.22 6.81 2.50
C LEU A 204 -11.56 7.10 3.95
N ILE A 205 -12.07 8.29 4.28
CA ILE A 205 -12.35 8.67 5.67
C ILE A 205 -13.42 7.77 6.29
N PRO A 206 -14.65 7.67 5.74
CA PRO A 206 -15.70 6.85 6.37
C PRO A 206 -15.37 5.36 6.32
N SER A 207 -14.82 4.86 5.21
CA SER A 207 -14.44 3.45 5.10
C SER A 207 -13.24 3.10 6.00
N GLY A 208 -12.30 4.02 6.17
CA GLY A 208 -11.16 3.89 7.06
C GLY A 208 -11.59 3.79 8.52
N ILE A 209 -12.50 4.67 8.97
CA ILE A 209 -13.05 4.62 10.33
C ILE A 209 -13.81 3.31 10.56
N ALA A 210 -14.71 2.92 9.65
CA ALA A 210 -15.47 1.68 9.78
C ALA A 210 -14.56 0.44 9.82
N SER A 211 -13.54 0.42 8.96
CA SER A 211 -12.58 -0.68 8.88
C SER A 211 -11.69 -0.75 10.12
N PHE A 212 -11.22 0.40 10.63
CA PHE A 212 -10.45 0.48 11.85
C PHE A 212 -11.22 -0.07 13.05
N LEU A 213 -12.50 0.33 13.19
CA LEU A 213 -13.37 -0.17 14.24
C LEU A 213 -13.60 -1.68 14.11
N ALA A 214 -13.90 -2.17 12.91
CA ALA A 214 -14.11 -3.59 12.64
C ALA A 214 -12.88 -4.45 13.03
N VAL A 215 -11.70 -4.05 12.58
CA VAL A 215 -10.44 -4.76 12.87
C VAL A 215 -10.11 -4.69 14.35
N THR A 216 -10.30 -3.54 15.00
CA THR A 216 -10.05 -3.35 16.43
C THR A 216 -10.98 -4.21 17.27
N LEU A 217 -12.27 -4.23 16.96
CA LEU A 217 -13.25 -5.09 17.65
C LEU A 217 -12.92 -6.57 17.46
N GLY A 218 -12.56 -6.98 16.25
CA GLY A 218 -12.11 -8.34 15.95
C GLY A 218 -10.88 -8.74 16.76
N TYR A 219 -9.88 -7.85 16.81
CA TYR A 219 -8.66 -8.04 17.58
C TYR A 219 -8.96 -8.16 19.08
N VAL A 220 -9.71 -7.23 19.67
CA VAL A 220 -10.05 -7.22 21.10
C VAL A 220 -10.80 -8.51 21.48
N ARG A 221 -11.77 -8.94 20.68
CA ARG A 221 -12.51 -10.19 20.92
C ARG A 221 -11.58 -11.41 20.93
N ARG A 222 -10.63 -11.51 20.01
CA ARG A 222 -9.66 -12.61 19.98
C ARG A 222 -8.57 -12.50 21.04
N PHE A 223 -8.15 -11.29 21.37
CA PHE A 223 -7.21 -11.05 22.45
C PHE A 223 -7.80 -11.50 23.79
N ARG A 224 -9.04 -11.11 24.09
CA ARG A 224 -9.77 -11.58 25.30
C ARG A 224 -9.93 -13.09 25.34
N ARG A 225 -10.15 -13.76 24.19
CA ARG A 225 -10.20 -15.23 24.16
C ARG A 225 -8.85 -15.90 24.44
N ARG A 226 -7.73 -15.26 24.08
CA ARG A 226 -6.38 -15.82 24.27
C ARG A 226 -5.79 -15.56 25.66
N HIS A 227 -6.13 -14.43 26.26
CA HIS A 227 -5.56 -13.98 27.53
C HIS A 227 -6.61 -13.77 28.63
N GLY A 228 -7.87 -14.12 28.39
CA GLY A 228 -9.00 -13.91 29.34
C GLY A 228 -8.73 -14.51 30.72
N ASP A 229 -8.24 -15.76 30.76
CA ASP A 229 -7.92 -16.44 32.01
C ASP A 229 -6.74 -15.79 32.76
N LYS A 230 -5.78 -15.22 32.02
CA LYS A 230 -4.63 -14.50 32.61
C LYS A 230 -5.02 -13.12 33.11
N LEU A 231 -5.96 -12.46 32.44
CA LEU A 231 -6.54 -11.17 32.85
C LEU A 231 -7.46 -11.32 34.05
N ALA A 232 -8.24 -12.41 34.12
CA ALA A 232 -9.06 -12.73 35.28
C ALA A 232 -8.21 -12.92 36.55
N ARG A 233 -7.07 -13.62 36.45
CA ARG A 233 -6.10 -13.78 37.55
C ARG A 233 -5.37 -12.48 37.96
N LEU A 234 -5.42 -11.43 37.14
CA LEU A 234 -4.91 -10.11 37.52
C LEU A 234 -5.96 -9.26 38.26
N HIS A 235 -7.24 -9.66 38.19
CA HIS A 235 -8.37 -8.98 38.85
C HIS A 235 -8.94 -9.78 40.03
N GLU A 236 -8.46 -11.02 40.28
CA GLU A 236 -8.69 -11.67 41.57
C GLU A 236 -8.04 -10.80 42.65
N PRO A 237 -8.81 -10.31 43.64
CA PRO A 237 -8.23 -9.64 44.79
C PRO A 237 -7.24 -10.61 45.41
N SER A 238 -6.04 -10.11 45.71
CA SER A 238 -5.01 -10.91 46.36
C SER A 238 -5.67 -11.59 47.57
N ALA A 239 -5.49 -12.89 47.77
CA ALA A 239 -6.02 -13.62 48.92
C ALA A 239 -5.55 -13.07 50.30
N SER A 240 -4.77 -11.99 50.28
CA SER A 240 -4.37 -11.16 51.42
C SER A 240 -5.28 -9.94 51.67
N ASP A 241 -6.32 -9.70 50.88
CA ASP A 241 -7.26 -8.62 51.14
C ASP A 241 -8.13 -9.03 52.34
N PRO A 242 -8.09 -8.30 53.47
CA PRO A 242 -8.91 -8.63 54.61
C PRO A 242 -10.38 -8.53 54.22
N PRO A 243 -11.26 -9.37 54.79
CA PRO A 243 -12.69 -9.27 54.53
C PRO A 243 -13.12 -7.83 54.85
N THR A 244 -13.70 -7.15 53.86
CA THR A 244 -14.43 -5.92 54.12
C THR A 244 -15.64 -6.30 54.95
N SER A 245 -15.49 -6.24 56.26
CA SER A 245 -16.58 -6.35 57.22
C SER A 245 -17.53 -5.17 57.02
N PRO A 246 -18.86 -5.38 57.11
CA PRO A 246 -19.87 -4.33 57.01
C PRO A 246 -19.76 -3.29 58.13
#